data_AF-A0A2R6L7S5-F1
#
_entry.id   AF-A0A2R6L7S5-F1
#
_cell.length_a   1.000
_cell.length_b   1.000
_cell.length_c   1.000
_cell.angle_alpha   90.00
_cell.angle_beta   90.00
_cell.angle_gamma   90.00
#
_symmetry.space_group_name_H-M   'P 1'
#
loop_
_entity.id
_entity.type
_entity.pdbx_description
1 polymer ?
#
loop_
_entity_poly.entity_id
_entity_poly.type
_entity_poly.pdbx_seq_one_letter_code
_entity_poly.pdbx_strand_id
1 'polypeptide(L)'
;MHVPDGGTAVDPTDTAAVREHLERFASADRVSERDGALVADFRGVTHVTVHPDGRIGTGMPLHEFAGVADRLVFDHDAGELHVERDGTDYTFRRP
;
A
#
# COMPACT_ATOMS: atom_id res chain seq x y z
N MET A 1 -3.76 20.85 14.89
CA MET A 1 -4.24 19.61 14.27
C MET A 1 -3.76 19.65 12.83
N HIS A 2 -2.71 18.88 12.50
CA HIS A 2 -2.26 18.76 11.12
C HIS A 2 -3.11 17.65 10.51
N VAL A 3 -4.05 18.02 9.65
CA VAL A 3 -4.65 17.07 8.72
C VAL A 3 -3.53 16.81 7.71
N PRO A 4 -3.03 15.58 7.53
CA PRO A 4 -2.11 15.32 6.43
C PRO A 4 -2.93 15.36 5.14
N ASP A 5 -3.14 16.57 4.59
CA ASP A 5 -3.82 16.82 3.32
C ASP A 5 -3.02 16.32 2.09
N GLY A 6 -2.01 15.46 2.26
CA GLY A 6 -1.12 14.99 1.19
C GLY A 6 -1.53 13.67 0.53
N GLY A 7 -2.27 12.81 1.24
CA GLY A 7 -2.50 11.43 0.82
C GLY A 7 -3.94 11.11 0.45
N THR A 8 -4.14 10.28 -0.58
CA THR A 8 -5.47 9.76 -0.93
C THR A 8 -5.79 8.52 -0.10
N ALA A 9 -6.85 8.60 0.71
CA ALA A 9 -7.40 7.47 1.43
C ALA A 9 -8.18 6.54 0.51
N VAL A 10 -7.80 5.28 0.48
CA VAL A 10 -8.35 4.20 -0.32
C VAL A 10 -8.76 3.06 0.59
N ASP A 11 -9.91 2.48 0.30
CA ASP A 11 -10.38 1.29 1.01
C ASP A 11 -9.58 0.06 0.52
N PRO A 12 -8.94 -0.72 1.40
CA PRO A 12 -8.14 -1.86 0.97
C PRO A 12 -8.97 -2.98 0.35
N THR A 13 -10.29 -2.97 0.53
CA THR A 13 -11.22 -3.90 -0.13
C THR A 13 -11.60 -3.46 -1.56
N ASP A 14 -11.34 -2.20 -1.91
CA ASP A 14 -11.57 -1.67 -3.26
C ASP A 14 -10.33 -1.90 -4.14
N THR A 15 -10.22 -3.12 -4.66
CA THR A 15 -9.09 -3.52 -5.52
C THR A 15 -8.88 -2.58 -6.71
N ALA A 16 -9.95 -2.01 -7.28
CA ALA A 16 -9.82 -1.11 -8.44
C ALA A 16 -9.15 0.21 -8.02
N ALA A 17 -9.62 0.81 -6.93
CA ALA A 17 -9.02 2.03 -6.39
C ALA A 17 -7.59 1.78 -5.89
N VAL A 18 -7.36 0.67 -5.18
CA VAL A 18 -6.02 0.27 -4.70
C VAL A 18 -5.06 0.12 -5.87
N ARG A 19 -5.48 -0.55 -6.95
CA ARG A 19 -4.66 -0.72 -8.15
C ARG A 19 -4.25 0.62 -8.74
N GLU A 20 -5.21 1.51 -9.00
CA GLU A 20 -4.94 2.81 -9.62
C GLU A 20 -3.91 3.61 -8.80
N HIS A 21 -4.04 3.60 -7.47
CA HIS A 21 -3.13 4.30 -6.58
C HIS A 21 -1.77 3.60 -6.45
N LEU A 22 -1.72 2.26 -6.41
CA LEU A 22 -0.47 1.52 -6.45
C LEU A 22 0.28 1.75 -7.77
N GLU A 23 -0.42 1.76 -8.90
CA GLU A 23 0.16 2.03 -10.22
C GLU A 23 0.72 3.45 -10.27
N ARG A 24 0.03 4.42 -9.65
CA ARG A 24 0.53 5.79 -9.52
C ARG A 24 1.73 5.92 -8.56
N PHE A 25 1.76 5.10 -7.51
CA PHE A 25 2.79 5.15 -6.47
C PHE A 25 4.08 4.40 -6.85
N ALA A 26 3.96 3.23 -7.45
CA ALA A 26 5.05 2.32 -7.83
C ALA A 26 5.43 2.38 -9.32
N SER A 27 4.62 3.04 -10.15
CA SER A 27 4.52 2.87 -11.61
C SER A 27 3.77 1.59 -12.02
N ALA A 28 2.93 1.70 -13.05
CA ALA A 28 2.12 0.58 -13.53
C ALA A 28 2.94 -0.65 -13.97
N ASP A 29 4.16 -0.44 -14.48
CA ASP A 29 5.09 -1.53 -14.84
C ASP A 29 5.53 -2.38 -13.63
N ARG A 30 5.40 -1.83 -12.41
CA ARG A 30 5.77 -2.49 -11.16
C ARG A 30 4.59 -3.09 -10.42
N VAL A 31 3.37 -2.91 -10.92
CA VAL A 31 2.17 -3.49 -10.32
C VAL A 31 1.75 -4.70 -11.14
N SER A 32 1.67 -5.84 -10.47
CA SER A 32 1.27 -7.12 -11.06
C SER A 32 0.17 -7.73 -10.21
N GLU A 33 -0.79 -8.39 -10.84
CA GLU A 33 -1.79 -9.17 -10.12
C GLU A 33 -1.31 -10.62 -9.96
N ARG A 34 -1.43 -11.18 -8.75
CA ARG A 34 -1.07 -12.56 -8.39
C ARG A 34 -2.18 -13.14 -7.53
N ASP A 35 -2.82 -14.21 -8.01
CA ASP A 35 -3.91 -14.90 -7.29
C ASP A 35 -5.04 -13.94 -6.84
N GLY A 36 -5.33 -12.92 -7.65
CA GLY A 36 -6.32 -11.88 -7.35
C GLY A 36 -5.86 -10.79 -6.36
N ALA A 37 -4.62 -10.89 -5.84
CA ALA A 37 -3.99 -9.84 -5.04
C ALA A 37 -3.10 -8.95 -5.92
N LEU A 38 -3.05 -7.67 -5.59
CA LEU A 38 -2.20 -6.69 -6.27
C LEU A 38 -0.84 -6.64 -5.60
N VAL A 39 0.22 -6.91 -6.35
CA VAL A 39 1.61 -6.88 -5.90
C VAL A 39 2.33 -5.73 -6.57
N ALA A 40 2.83 -4.78 -5.78
CA ALA A 40 3.64 -3.67 -6.24
C ALA A 40 5.11 -3.85 -5.80
N ASP A 41 6.01 -3.94 -6.78
CA ASP A 41 7.44 -4.20 -6.57
C ASP A 41 8.28 -2.92 -6.58
N PHE A 42 8.81 -2.54 -5.42
CA PHE A 42 9.68 -1.38 -5.26
C PHE A 42 11.15 -1.81 -5.24
N ARG A 43 11.87 -1.47 -6.32
CA ARG A 43 13.33 -1.61 -6.47
C ARG A 43 13.91 -2.98 -6.05
N GLY A 44 13.12 -4.05 -6.12
CA GLY A 44 13.55 -5.45 -5.95
C GLY A 44 13.82 -5.90 -4.51
N VAL A 45 13.68 -5.03 -3.52
CA VAL A 45 13.89 -5.36 -2.10
C VAL A 45 12.61 -5.23 -1.28
N THR A 46 11.64 -4.45 -1.72
CA THR A 46 10.39 -4.25 -0.98
C THR A 46 9.21 -4.44 -1.91
N HIS A 47 8.25 -5.26 -1.52
CA HIS A 47 7.00 -5.43 -2.27
C HIS A 47 5.79 -5.21 -1.37
N VAL A 48 4.72 -4.66 -1.93
CA VAL A 48 3.45 -4.46 -1.26
C VAL A 48 2.39 -5.31 -1.96
N THR A 49 1.82 -6.26 -1.24
CA THR A 49 0.74 -7.13 -1.69
C THR A 49 -0.56 -6.68 -1.03
N VAL A 50 -1.61 -6.41 -1.79
CA VAL A 50 -2.94 -6.09 -1.26
C VAL A 50 -3.94 -7.11 -1.79
N HIS A 51 -4.61 -7.78 -0.86
CA HIS A 51 -5.68 -8.73 -1.16
C HIS A 51 -7.04 -8.04 -1.19
N PRO A 52 -7.98 -8.52 -2.01
CA PRO A 52 -9.34 -7.99 -2.10
C PRO A 52 -10.13 -8.11 -0.79
N ASP A 53 -9.72 -9.01 0.12
CA ASP A 53 -10.27 -9.14 1.48
C ASP A 53 -9.79 -8.02 2.44
N GLY A 54 -9.06 -7.02 1.96
CA GLY A 54 -8.52 -5.93 2.78
C GLY A 54 -7.21 -6.28 3.52
N ARG A 55 -6.69 -7.49 3.29
CA ARG A 55 -5.38 -7.91 3.83
C ARG A 55 -4.26 -7.28 3.02
N ILE A 56 -3.37 -6.54 3.69
CA ILE A 56 -2.14 -6.03 3.12
C ILE A 56 -0.95 -6.82 3.66
N GLY A 57 -0.02 -7.13 2.77
CA GLY A 57 1.30 -7.68 3.05
C GLY A 57 2.36 -6.69 2.55
N THR A 58 3.36 -6.37 3.35
CA THR A 58 4.55 -5.67 2.88
C THR A 58 5.75 -6.55 3.22
N GLY A 59 6.50 -6.96 2.20
CA GLY A 59 7.66 -7.81 2.36
C GLY A 59 8.92 -6.98 2.20
N MET A 60 9.65 -6.78 3.29
CA MET A 60 11.05 -6.37 3.28
C MET A 60 11.91 -7.58 3.68
N PRO A 61 13.15 -7.74 3.18
CA PRO A 61 14.01 -8.90 3.48
C PRO A 61 14.32 -9.13 4.96
N LEU A 62 13.97 -8.19 5.85
CA LEU A 62 14.12 -8.32 7.30
C LEU A 62 12.81 -8.17 8.09
N HIS A 63 11.71 -7.74 7.46
CA HIS A 63 10.40 -7.57 8.09
C HIS A 63 9.31 -7.87 7.06
N GLU A 64 8.62 -9.00 7.21
CA GLU A 64 7.30 -9.18 6.62
C GLU A 64 6.26 -8.57 7.57
N PHE A 65 5.42 -7.69 7.04
CA PHE A 65 4.24 -7.21 7.74
C PHE A 65 3.03 -7.69 6.98
N ALA A 66 2.22 -8.56 7.57
CA ALA A 66 0.95 -9.01 7.00
C ALA A 66 -0.18 -8.74 8.00
N GLY A 67 -1.19 -8.01 7.58
CA GLY A 67 -2.31 -7.61 8.45
C GLY A 67 -3.53 -7.17 7.65
N VAL A 68 -4.69 -7.11 8.32
CA VAL A 68 -5.87 -6.45 7.75
C VAL A 68 -5.70 -4.96 7.97
N ALA A 69 -5.74 -4.18 6.90
CA ALA A 69 -5.79 -2.73 7.00
C ALA A 69 -7.25 -2.30 7.03
N ASP A 70 -7.56 -1.28 7.81
CA ASP A 70 -8.85 -0.60 7.76
C ASP A 70 -8.85 0.47 6.65
N ARG A 71 -7.69 1.09 6.41
CA ARG A 71 -7.53 2.14 5.39
C ARG A 71 -6.09 2.23 4.89
N LEU A 72 -5.94 2.51 3.60
CA LEU A 72 -4.65 2.79 2.97
C LEU A 72 -4.62 4.25 2.51
N VAL A 73 -3.66 5.02 2.98
CA VAL A 73 -3.49 6.42 2.56
C VAL A 73 -2.22 6.54 1.73
N PHE A 74 -2.39 6.82 0.44
CA PHE A 74 -1.28 6.95 -0.50
C PHE A 74 -0.85 8.40 -0.62
N ASP A 75 0.31 8.75 -0.09
CA ASP A 75 0.97 10.03 -0.31
C ASP A 75 1.92 9.92 -1.51
N HIS A 76 1.45 10.43 -2.65
CA HIS A 76 2.21 10.40 -3.90
C HIS A 76 3.29 11.48 -3.97
N ASP A 77 3.19 12.54 -3.17
CA ASP A 77 4.14 13.66 -3.18
C ASP A 77 5.39 13.29 -2.38
N ALA A 78 5.19 12.75 -1.18
CA ALA A 78 6.25 12.28 -0.31
C ALA A 78 6.75 10.86 -0.65
N GLY A 79 5.96 10.08 -1.41
CA GLY A 79 6.28 8.68 -1.68
C GLY A 79 6.11 7.81 -0.43
N GLU A 80 5.06 8.07 0.34
CA GLU A 80 4.72 7.34 1.56
C GLU A 80 3.37 6.63 1.39
N LEU A 81 3.27 5.40 1.89
CA LEU A 81 2.04 4.65 2.02
C LEU A 81 1.76 4.49 3.52
N HIS A 82 0.69 5.11 3.99
CA HIS A 82 0.23 4.92 5.35
C HIS A 82 -0.83 3.83 5.38
N VAL A 83 -0.68 2.90 6.32
CA VAL A 83 -1.58 1.79 6.55
C VAL A 83 -2.18 1.99 7.93
N GLU A 84 -3.47 2.29 7.98
CA GLU A 84 -4.22 2.42 9.22
C GLU A 84 -4.86 1.08 9.57
N ARG A 85 -4.64 0.61 10.79
CA ARG A 85 -5.19 -0.65 11.33
C ARG A 85 -5.55 -0.45 12.79
N ASP A 86 -6.75 -0.77 13.24
CA ASP A 86 -7.14 -0.89 14.66
C ASP A 86 -6.44 0.13 15.60
N GLY A 87 -6.44 1.42 15.23
CA GLY A 87 -5.82 2.51 15.98
C GLY A 87 -4.29 2.63 15.92
N THR A 88 -3.60 1.83 15.10
CA THR A 88 -2.18 1.90 14.77
C THR A 88 -2.00 2.36 13.33
N ASP A 89 -1.22 3.41 13.11
CA ASP A 89 -0.73 3.78 11.80
C ASP A 89 0.65 3.16 11.53
N TYR A 90 0.83 2.62 10.34
CA TYR A 90 2.13 2.17 9.85
C TYR A 90 2.48 2.95 8.59
N THR A 91 3.63 3.60 8.58
CA THR A 91 4.08 4.38 7.43
C THR A 91 5.17 3.61 6.68
N PHE A 92 4.86 3.19 5.45
CA PHE A 92 5.80 2.60 4.51
C PHE A 92 6.37 3.71 3.61
N ARG A 93 7.70 3.87 3.58
CA ARG A 93 8.38 4.82 2.69
C ARG A 93 9.16 4.05 1.63
N ARG A 94 9.01 4.44 0.37
CA ARG A 94 9.84 3.87 -0.73
C ARG A 94 11.29 4.36 -0.58
N PRO A 95 12.29 3.46 -0.62
CA PRO A 95 13.73 3.82 -0.56
C PRO A 95 14.28 4.37 -1.89
#